data_AF-A0A358QLJ8-F1
#
_entry.id   AF-A0A358QLJ8-F1
#
_cell.length_a   1.000
_cell.length_b   1.000
_cell.length_c   1.000
_cell.angle_alpha   90.00
_cell.angle_beta   90.00
_cell.angle_gamma   90.00
#
_symmetry.space_group_name_H-M   'P 1'
#
loop_
_entity.id
_entity.type
_entity.pdbx_description
1 polymer ?
#
loop_
_entity_poly.entity_id
_entity_poly.type
_entity_poly.pdbx_seq_one_letter_code
_entity_poly.pdbx_strand_id
1 'polypeptide(L)'
;MNSGRGHLTAIAGVIGAVGGPIAITALLSLVQPATARDYVFTYVALVAVLGTLSGLRPALLGAVLSFLLVDYFFVPPLHTLTIADPSDLVALVVFAAVAGAAGGVGSGRRHAQMDAERLAAELRRSNANLERLEREQAEAAAVAVRLAQTQQQVRVLEASDRLRSDLLANVSHELRTPLASILTGGTELLERPHLALPVRAEVEAIVSEARRLERLVSDLLDMARIEAHAVTLDAVEIDLGDAIGAAAGRLRLVSPGRPVEISVPPDGLEVLADWDRLGQILDNLLQNADRHAPAGTPITVAATPGKRSMVVIRVVDRGPGVPVEQRERIFERFVRGVTDGQADEESGRPGQSGTGLGLAIVRGLVEAHAGRVWIEDPEGGEGARFAFTLPAVVSD
;
A
#
# COMPACT_ATOMS: atom_id res chain seq x y z
N MET A 1 17.04 35.57 28.79
CA MET A 1 17.42 35.69 30.23
C MET A 1 18.92 36.01 30.45
N ASN A 2 19.68 36.47 29.45
CA ASN A 2 21.14 36.70 29.56
C ASN A 2 21.55 38.18 29.77
N SER A 3 20.65 39.14 29.54
CA SER A 3 20.97 40.57 29.68
C SER A 3 21.16 41.00 31.14
N GLY A 4 20.45 40.37 32.09
CA GLY A 4 20.50 40.74 33.51
C GLY A 4 21.84 40.45 34.19
N ARG A 5 22.53 39.36 33.83
CA ARG A 5 23.82 38.97 34.44
C ARG A 5 24.97 39.88 34.02
N GLY A 6 24.95 40.36 32.77
CA GLY A 6 25.95 41.33 32.29
C GLY A 6 25.84 42.67 33.01
N HIS A 7 24.62 43.16 33.24
CA HIS A 7 24.40 44.39 34.01
C HIS A 7 24.77 44.23 35.48
N LEU A 8 24.41 43.11 36.12
CA LEU A 8 24.75 42.86 37.52
C LEU A 8 26.27 42.77 37.76
N THR A 9 27.02 42.13 36.86
CA THR A 9 28.48 42.05 36.96
C THR A 9 29.17 43.37 36.65
N ALA A 10 28.62 44.17 35.74
CA ALA A 10 29.10 45.53 35.47
C ALA A 10 28.86 46.46 36.67
N ILE A 11 27.68 46.41 37.28
CA ILE A 11 27.32 47.20 38.47
C ILE A 11 28.20 46.78 39.66
N ALA A 12 28.34 45.47 39.92
CA ALA A 12 29.22 44.96 40.97
C ALA A 12 30.68 45.37 40.76
N GLY A 13 31.15 45.37 39.50
CA GLY A 13 32.48 45.84 39.14
C GLY A 13 32.70 47.32 39.46
N VAL A 14 31.74 48.18 39.14
CA VAL A 14 31.80 49.62 39.45
C VAL A 14 31.73 49.86 40.97
N ILE A 15 30.84 49.15 41.69
CA ILE A 15 30.76 49.23 43.15
C ILE A 15 32.09 48.83 43.78
N GLY A 16 32.72 47.75 43.32
CA GLY A 16 34.03 47.32 43.81
C GLY A 16 35.14 48.32 43.49
N ALA A 17 35.10 48.94 42.29
CA ALA A 17 36.09 49.93 41.87
C ALA A 17 36.03 51.24 42.67
N VAL A 18 34.86 51.62 43.16
CA VAL A 18 34.67 52.82 43.99
C VAL A 18 34.81 52.50 45.48
N GLY A 19 34.08 51.49 45.95
CA GLY A 19 34.04 51.12 47.37
C GLY A 19 35.33 50.47 47.87
N GLY A 20 36.04 49.71 47.02
CA GLY A 20 37.27 49.01 47.39
C GLY A 20 38.39 49.96 47.82
N PRO A 21 38.78 50.95 46.99
CA PRO A 21 39.81 51.92 47.37
C PRO A 21 39.44 52.72 48.61
N ILE A 22 38.18 53.15 48.74
CA ILE A 22 37.68 53.89 49.91
C ILE A 22 37.76 53.04 51.18
N ALA A 23 37.32 51.78 51.14
CA ALA A 23 37.35 50.89 52.29
C ALA A 23 38.78 50.57 52.73
N ILE A 24 39.70 50.34 51.78
CA ILE A 24 41.13 50.14 52.07
C ILE A 24 41.74 51.42 52.64
N THR A 25 41.40 52.60 52.11
CA THR A 25 41.84 53.89 52.65
C THR A 25 41.41 54.04 54.11
N ALA A 26 40.12 53.82 54.40
CA ALA A 26 39.58 53.90 55.75
C ALA A 26 40.26 52.91 56.70
N LEU A 27 40.45 51.66 56.27
CA LEU A 27 41.10 50.63 57.07
C LEU A 27 42.56 50.98 57.38
N LEU A 28 43.32 51.41 56.36
CA LEU A 28 44.73 51.76 56.52
C LEU A 28 44.92 53.02 57.37
N SER A 29 43.97 53.98 57.31
CA SER A 29 44.01 55.18 58.16
C SER A 29 43.85 54.91 59.66
N LEU A 30 43.32 53.74 60.03
CA LEU A 30 43.17 53.31 61.43
C LEU A 30 44.45 52.65 62.00
N VAL A 31 45.41 52.31 61.13
CA VAL A 31 46.68 51.67 61.51
C VAL A 31 47.78 52.73 61.44
N GLN A 32 48.58 52.91 62.50
CA GLN A 32 49.63 53.95 62.62
C GLN A 32 50.58 54.01 61.40
N PRO A 33 51.21 55.18 61.10
CA PRO A 33 51.75 55.45 59.77
C PRO A 33 52.95 54.57 59.43
N ALA A 34 52.74 53.64 58.50
CA ALA A 34 53.81 53.15 57.63
C ALA A 34 54.13 54.24 56.59
N THR A 35 55.33 54.22 56.04
CA THR A 35 55.73 55.15 54.97
C THR A 35 54.76 55.04 53.78
N ALA A 36 54.48 56.15 53.08
CA ALA A 36 53.56 56.20 51.92
C ALA A 36 53.81 55.08 50.88
N ARG A 37 55.07 54.67 50.74
CA ARG A 37 55.54 53.59 49.86
C ARG A 37 54.96 52.21 50.20
N ASP A 38 54.64 51.94 51.46
CA ASP A 38 54.21 50.62 51.93
C ASP A 38 52.74 50.33 51.54
N TYR A 39 51.93 51.37 51.33
CA TYR A 39 50.51 51.23 50.99
C TYR A 39 50.27 51.03 49.49
N VAL A 40 51.18 51.48 48.62
CA VAL A 40 51.05 51.38 47.16
C VAL A 40 50.83 49.94 46.72
N PHE A 41 51.56 48.98 47.30
CA PHE A 41 51.42 47.56 46.96
C PHE A 41 50.04 46.99 47.27
N THR A 42 49.40 47.43 48.37
CA THR A 42 48.04 47.01 48.75
C THR A 42 47.00 47.47 47.73
N TYR A 43 47.09 48.73 47.29
CA TYR A 43 46.20 49.23 46.23
C TYR A 43 46.48 48.56 44.89
N VAL A 44 47.74 48.28 44.56
CA VAL A 44 48.09 47.59 43.30
C VAL A 44 47.48 46.19 43.29
N ALA A 45 47.53 45.47 44.41
CA ALA A 45 46.88 44.17 44.56
C ALA A 45 45.36 44.27 44.39
N LEU A 46 44.71 45.29 44.99
CA LEU A 46 43.28 45.55 44.79
C LEU A 46 42.95 45.76 43.30
N VAL A 47 43.71 46.61 42.62
CA VAL A 47 43.52 46.93 41.19
C VAL A 47 43.71 45.68 40.32
N ALA A 48 44.67 44.81 40.64
CA ALA A 48 44.85 43.54 39.96
C ALA A 48 43.64 42.60 40.15
N VAL A 49 43.09 42.52 41.37
CA VAL A 49 41.87 41.73 41.65
C VAL A 49 40.68 42.29 40.89
N LEU A 50 40.50 43.62 40.87
CA LEU A 50 39.45 44.27 40.08
C LEU A 50 39.63 44.01 38.57
N GLY A 51 40.86 44.02 38.06
CA GLY A 51 41.16 43.73 36.65
C GLY A 51 40.82 42.30 36.26
N THR A 52 41.23 41.33 37.07
CA THR A 52 40.99 39.92 36.80
C THR A 52 39.51 39.54 36.90
N LEU A 53 38.78 40.08 37.88
CA LEU A 53 37.39 39.71 38.15
C LEU A 53 36.38 40.57 37.37
N SER A 54 36.57 41.89 37.38
CA SER A 54 35.59 42.86 36.86
C SER A 54 35.95 43.39 35.47
N GLY A 55 37.19 43.17 35.02
CA GLY A 55 37.69 43.56 33.70
C GLY A 55 38.37 44.93 33.70
N LEU A 56 38.80 45.37 32.51
CA LEU A 56 39.66 46.55 32.35
C LEU A 56 39.01 47.86 32.83
N ARG A 57 37.75 48.12 32.47
CA ARG A 57 37.09 49.41 32.77
C ARG A 57 36.96 49.67 34.28
N PRO A 58 36.44 48.74 35.10
CA PRO A 58 36.41 48.94 36.56
C PRO A 58 37.81 48.99 37.18
N ALA A 59 38.79 48.24 36.66
CA ALA A 59 40.15 48.27 37.19
C ALA A 59 40.86 49.61 36.94
N LEU A 60 40.65 50.22 35.77
CA LEU A 60 41.15 51.57 35.48
C LEU A 60 40.50 52.62 36.37
N LEU A 61 39.18 52.54 36.60
CA LEU A 61 38.49 53.40 37.54
C LEU A 61 39.03 53.24 38.97
N GLY A 62 39.20 51.99 39.42
CA GLY A 62 39.78 51.66 40.72
C GLY A 62 41.23 52.13 40.83
N ALA A 63 42.03 52.05 39.76
CA ALA A 63 43.40 52.53 39.69
C ALA A 63 43.50 54.05 39.87
N VAL A 64 42.69 54.81 39.13
CA VAL A 64 42.64 56.28 39.25
C VAL A 64 42.19 56.69 40.65
N LEU A 65 41.12 56.08 41.16
CA LEU A 65 40.63 56.40 42.51
C LEU A 65 41.63 56.01 43.59
N SER A 66 42.28 54.85 43.47
CA SER A 66 43.34 54.41 44.39
C SER A 66 44.52 55.38 44.40
N PHE A 67 44.95 55.84 43.22
CA PHE A 67 46.02 56.82 43.09
C PHE A 67 45.67 58.13 43.80
N LEU A 68 44.48 58.68 43.55
CA LEU A 68 44.01 59.92 44.18
C LEU A 68 43.91 59.81 45.71
N LEU A 69 43.46 58.66 46.23
CA LEU A 69 43.35 58.45 47.67
C LEU A 69 44.71 58.26 48.34
N VAL A 70 45.66 57.58 47.67
CA VAL A 70 47.04 57.46 48.15
C VAL A 70 47.71 58.83 48.24
N ASP A 71 47.61 59.62 47.16
CA ASP A 71 48.17 60.98 47.08
C ASP A 71 47.60 61.87 48.20
N TYR A 72 46.28 61.92 48.33
CA TYR A 72 45.61 62.82 49.27
C TYR A 72 45.83 62.47 50.76
N PHE A 73 45.86 61.18 51.12
CA PHE A 73 45.88 60.76 52.53
C PHE A 73 47.24 60.33 53.07
N PHE A 74 48.19 59.95 52.21
CA PHE A 74 49.43 59.31 52.66
C PHE A 74 50.71 59.99 52.15
N VAL A 75 50.64 60.89 51.15
CA VAL A 75 51.80 61.62 50.62
C VAL A 75 51.86 63.05 51.21
N PRO A 76 52.92 63.45 51.94
CA PRO A 76 53.06 64.82 52.45
C PRO A 76 53.33 65.84 51.33
N PRO A 77 52.74 67.06 51.36
CA PRO A 77 51.79 67.56 52.34
C PRO A 77 50.42 66.87 52.26
N LEU A 78 49.96 66.38 53.42
CA LEU A 78 48.70 65.64 53.51
C LEU A 78 47.50 66.56 53.23
N HIS A 79 46.44 65.97 52.66
CA HIS A 79 45.18 66.66 52.33
C HIS A 79 45.31 67.74 51.26
N THR A 80 46.39 67.70 50.47
CA THR A 80 46.56 68.53 49.28
C THR A 80 46.91 67.65 48.10
N LEU A 81 46.24 67.86 46.96
CA LEU A 81 46.56 67.18 45.72
C LEU A 81 47.74 67.91 45.06
N THR A 82 48.95 67.43 45.25
CA THR A 82 50.16 68.01 44.66
C THR A 82 50.86 67.00 43.78
N ILE A 83 50.49 66.97 42.50
CA ILE A 83 51.20 66.22 41.46
C ILE A 83 52.47 66.99 41.07
N ALA A 84 53.46 67.06 41.97
CA ALA A 84 54.66 67.87 41.78
C ALA A 84 55.96 67.05 41.79
N ASP A 85 55.94 65.79 42.27
CA ASP A 85 57.10 64.91 42.27
C ASP A 85 57.06 63.92 41.08
N PRO A 86 58.15 63.75 40.31
CA PRO A 86 58.29 62.70 39.31
C PRO A 86 57.94 61.27 39.78
N SER A 87 58.04 60.96 41.08
CA SER A 87 57.70 59.63 41.61
C SER A 87 56.20 59.28 41.55
N ASP A 88 55.31 60.27 41.58
CA ASP A 88 53.85 60.02 41.60
C ASP A 88 53.35 59.62 40.22
N LEU A 89 53.99 60.14 39.16
CA LEU A 89 53.78 59.69 37.80
C LEU A 89 54.14 58.21 37.63
N VAL A 90 55.19 57.73 38.32
CA VAL A 90 55.58 56.31 38.29
C VAL A 90 54.49 55.44 38.92
N ALA A 91 53.93 55.86 40.06
CA ALA A 91 52.84 55.12 40.71
C ALA A 91 51.60 55.02 39.81
N LEU A 92 51.18 56.13 39.18
CA LEU A 92 50.06 56.14 38.24
C LEU A 92 50.28 55.19 37.06
N VAL A 93 51.48 55.20 36.47
CA VAL A 93 51.84 54.30 35.36
C VAL A 93 51.81 52.84 35.83
N VAL A 94 52.33 52.53 37.01
CA VAL A 94 52.28 51.17 37.59
C VAL A 94 50.84 50.70 37.79
N PHE A 95 49.97 51.53 38.36
CA PHE A 95 48.55 51.22 38.54
C PHE A 95 47.83 50.97 37.20
N ALA A 96 48.07 51.83 36.20
CA ALA A 96 47.50 51.69 34.88
C ALA A 96 48.01 50.42 34.17
N ALA A 97 49.30 50.12 34.29
CA ALA A 97 49.91 48.91 33.72
C ALA A 97 49.33 47.63 34.34
N VAL A 98 49.17 47.59 35.66
CA VAL A 98 48.59 46.44 36.37
C VAL A 98 47.11 46.27 36.04
N ALA A 99 46.33 47.36 35.99
CA ALA A 99 44.94 47.34 35.54
C ALA A 99 44.81 46.81 34.11
N GLY A 100 45.69 47.27 33.21
CA GLY A 100 45.80 46.83 31.82
C GLY A 100 46.10 45.34 31.70
N ALA A 101 47.15 44.87 32.37
CA ALA A 101 47.59 43.48 32.34
C ALA A 101 46.52 42.53 32.94
N ALA A 102 46.02 42.84 34.14
CA ALA A 102 45.00 42.02 34.81
C ALA A 102 43.66 42.03 34.04
N GLY A 103 43.24 43.20 33.55
CA GLY A 103 42.01 43.37 32.78
C GLY A 103 42.05 42.70 31.40
N GLY A 104 43.20 42.70 30.75
CA GLY A 104 43.43 42.03 29.47
C GLY A 104 43.28 40.51 29.59
N VAL A 105 43.88 39.91 30.63
CA VAL A 105 43.75 38.47 30.90
C VAL A 105 42.30 38.06 31.18
N GLY A 106 41.55 38.86 31.97
CA GLY A 106 40.14 38.60 32.24
C GLY A 106 39.26 38.67 30.98
N SER A 107 39.57 39.60 30.08
CA SER A 107 38.83 39.79 28.82
C SER A 107 39.11 38.67 27.81
N GLY A 108 40.36 38.21 27.71
CA GLY A 108 40.75 37.08 26.86
C GLY A 108 40.09 35.76 27.26
N ARG A 109 39.97 35.48 28.58
CA ARG A 109 39.27 34.28 29.08
C ARG A 109 37.79 34.23 28.68
N ARG A 110 37.08 35.36 28.76
CA ARG A 110 35.66 35.43 28.39
C ARG A 110 35.45 35.20 26.90
N HIS A 111 36.34 35.72 26.05
CA HIS A 111 36.27 35.49 24.60
C HIS A 111 36.55 34.02 24.27
N ALA A 112 37.63 33.45 24.84
CA ALA A 112 37.95 32.04 24.67
C ALA A 112 36.83 31.10 25.13
N GLN A 113 36.16 31.43 26.25
CA GLN A 113 35.04 30.65 26.76
C GLN A 113 33.80 30.75 25.85
N MET A 114 33.46 31.96 25.36
CA MET A 114 32.36 32.14 24.42
C MET A 114 32.58 31.39 23.10
N ASP A 115 33.81 31.39 22.58
CA ASP A 115 34.14 30.68 21.35
C ASP A 115 34.11 29.16 21.55
N ALA A 116 34.59 28.65 22.70
CA ALA A 116 34.45 27.24 23.06
C ALA A 116 32.97 26.80 23.17
N GLU A 117 32.12 27.63 23.77
CA GLU A 117 30.67 27.36 23.88
C GLU A 117 29.98 27.36 22.51
N ARG A 118 30.37 28.27 21.60
CA ARG A 118 29.86 28.33 20.22
C ARG A 118 30.22 27.07 19.44
N LEU A 119 31.49 26.68 19.47
CA LEU A 119 31.98 25.46 18.80
C LEU A 119 31.29 24.22 19.37
N ALA A 120 31.13 24.13 20.70
CA ALA A 120 30.42 23.02 21.32
C ALA A 120 28.94 22.97 20.90
N ALA A 121 28.27 24.12 20.76
CA ALA A 121 26.90 24.19 20.27
C ALA A 121 26.79 23.77 18.79
N GLU A 122 27.74 24.17 17.95
CA GLU A 122 27.82 23.80 16.54
C GLU A 122 28.04 22.28 16.36
N LEU A 123 29.00 21.71 17.07
CA LEU A 123 29.25 20.26 17.10
C LEU A 123 28.00 19.48 17.53
N ARG A 124 27.31 19.92 18.59
CA ARG A 124 26.06 19.28 19.05
C ARG A 124 24.98 19.30 17.97
N ARG A 125 24.84 20.41 17.24
CA ARG A 125 23.87 20.52 16.13
C ARG A 125 24.25 19.61 14.97
N SER A 126 25.52 19.59 14.59
CA SER A 126 26.01 18.72 13.50
C SER A 126 25.80 17.25 13.85
N ASN A 127 26.15 16.81 15.06
CA ASN A 127 25.95 15.42 15.50
C ASN A 127 24.46 15.05 15.50
N ALA A 128 23.59 15.92 16.00
CA ALA A 128 22.14 15.67 15.98
C ALA A 128 21.58 15.58 14.54
N ASN A 129 22.13 16.36 13.60
CA ASN A 129 21.75 16.28 12.18
C ASN A 129 22.26 14.98 11.53
N LEU A 130 23.49 14.55 11.82
CA LEU A 130 24.03 13.28 11.33
C LEU A 130 23.19 12.09 11.82
N GLU A 131 22.86 12.04 13.11
CA GLU A 131 21.99 10.99 13.64
C GLU A 131 20.61 10.96 12.99
N ARG A 132 20.05 12.13 12.65
CA ARG A 132 18.77 12.21 11.93
C ARG A 132 18.89 11.64 10.52
N LEU A 133 19.92 12.04 9.79
CA LEU A 133 20.18 11.53 8.44
C LEU A 133 20.43 10.02 8.44
N GLU A 134 21.18 9.49 9.40
CA GLU A 134 21.40 8.04 9.54
C GLU A 134 20.08 7.30 9.80
N ARG A 135 19.20 7.84 10.66
CA ARG A 135 17.87 7.25 10.89
C ARG A 135 17.00 7.30 9.64
N GLU A 136 16.94 8.42 8.95
CA GLU A 136 16.19 8.57 7.69
C GLU A 136 16.72 7.61 6.61
N GLN A 137 18.04 7.44 6.50
CA GLN A 137 18.64 6.49 5.57
C GLN A 137 18.33 5.03 5.96
N ALA A 138 18.38 4.69 7.25
CA ALA A 138 18.03 3.36 7.72
C ALA A 138 16.56 3.02 7.45
N GLU A 139 15.66 3.97 7.67
CA GLU A 139 14.23 3.83 7.35
C GLU A 139 14.01 3.67 5.83
N ALA A 140 14.64 4.52 5.02
CA ALA A 140 14.56 4.42 3.55
C ALA A 140 15.10 3.08 3.03
N ALA A 141 16.22 2.59 3.58
CA ALA A 141 16.78 1.30 3.24
C ALA A 141 15.85 0.14 3.64
N ALA A 142 15.22 0.20 4.81
CA ALA A 142 14.25 -0.81 5.24
C ALA A 142 13.02 -0.86 4.33
N VAL A 143 12.51 0.32 3.91
CA VAL A 143 11.41 0.40 2.94
C VAL A 143 11.83 -0.17 1.59
N ALA A 144 13.01 0.16 1.09
CA ALA A 144 13.53 -0.36 -0.17
C ALA A 144 13.67 -1.89 -0.16
N VAL A 145 14.20 -2.46 0.93
CA VAL A 145 14.29 -3.92 1.11
C VAL A 145 12.92 -4.57 1.12
N ARG A 146 11.95 -3.99 1.85
CA ARG A 146 10.58 -4.51 1.90
C ARG A 146 9.91 -4.46 0.53
N LEU A 147 10.07 -3.36 -0.21
CA LEU A 147 9.55 -3.22 -1.57
C LEU A 147 10.16 -4.28 -2.50
N ALA A 148 11.49 -4.47 -2.44
CA ALA A 148 12.17 -5.49 -3.23
C ALA A 148 11.67 -6.90 -2.92
N GLN A 149 11.43 -7.22 -1.63
CA GLN A 149 10.86 -8.49 -1.20
C GLN A 149 9.44 -8.70 -1.73
N THR A 150 8.56 -7.69 -1.60
CA THR A 150 7.19 -7.77 -2.13
C THR A 150 7.19 -7.91 -3.66
N GLN A 151 8.03 -7.16 -4.37
CA GLN A 151 8.18 -7.29 -5.83
C GLN A 151 8.70 -8.68 -6.24
N GLN A 152 9.57 -9.29 -5.44
CA GLN A 152 10.03 -10.65 -5.70
C GLN A 152 8.92 -11.67 -5.47
N GLN A 153 8.13 -11.52 -4.41
CA GLN A 153 6.97 -12.38 -4.16
C GLN A 153 5.95 -12.32 -5.30
N VAL A 154 5.62 -11.11 -5.77
CA VAL A 154 4.71 -10.92 -6.92
C VAL A 154 5.26 -11.61 -8.16
N ARG A 155 6.56 -11.44 -8.47
CA ARG A 155 7.19 -12.10 -9.62
C ARG A 155 7.16 -13.62 -9.54
N VAL A 156 7.37 -14.19 -8.36
CA VAL A 156 7.29 -15.65 -8.16
C VAL A 156 5.86 -16.16 -8.38
N LEU A 157 4.86 -15.44 -7.88
CA LEU A 157 3.45 -15.78 -8.10
C LEU A 157 3.08 -15.69 -9.59
N GLU A 158 3.42 -14.60 -10.26
CA GLU A 158 3.17 -14.44 -11.70
C GLU A 158 3.85 -15.53 -12.54
N ALA A 159 5.08 -15.91 -12.19
CA ALA A 159 5.79 -17.00 -12.87
C ALA A 159 5.10 -18.34 -12.66
N SER A 160 4.60 -18.62 -11.43
CA SER A 160 3.83 -19.81 -11.13
C SER A 160 2.52 -19.87 -11.92
N ASP A 161 1.80 -18.74 -12.01
CA ASP A 161 0.54 -18.65 -12.74
C ASP A 161 0.74 -18.84 -14.25
N ARG A 162 1.78 -18.21 -14.82
CA ARG A 162 2.15 -18.43 -16.23
C ARG A 162 2.49 -19.88 -16.51
N LEU A 163 3.32 -20.51 -15.67
CA LEU A 163 3.67 -21.92 -15.82
C LEU A 163 2.42 -22.82 -15.74
N ARG A 164 1.52 -22.55 -14.78
CA ARG A 164 0.26 -23.28 -14.64
C ARG A 164 -0.59 -23.15 -15.91
N SER A 165 -0.77 -21.93 -16.43
CA SER A 165 -1.57 -21.68 -17.64
C SER A 165 -0.97 -22.33 -18.89
N ASP A 166 0.36 -22.24 -19.08
CA ASP A 166 1.05 -22.84 -20.22
C ASP A 166 0.94 -24.37 -20.18
N LEU A 167 1.11 -24.99 -19.00
CA LEU A 167 0.92 -26.43 -18.82
C LEU A 167 -0.51 -26.85 -19.17
N LEU A 168 -1.52 -26.12 -18.70
CA LEU A 168 -2.92 -26.41 -19.00
C LEU A 168 -3.20 -26.30 -20.51
N ALA A 169 -2.71 -25.25 -21.17
CA ALA A 169 -2.86 -25.06 -22.60
C ALA A 169 -2.23 -26.22 -23.39
N ASN A 170 -0.98 -26.57 -23.08
CA ASN A 170 -0.24 -27.64 -23.75
C ASN A 170 -0.91 -29.00 -23.56
N VAL A 171 -1.26 -29.37 -22.32
CA VAL A 171 -1.96 -30.63 -22.02
C VAL A 171 -3.26 -30.72 -22.82
N SER A 172 -4.01 -29.63 -22.97
CA SER A 172 -5.24 -29.68 -23.75
C SER A 172 -5.06 -29.86 -25.24
N HIS A 173 -4.02 -29.26 -25.81
CA HIS A 173 -3.69 -29.47 -27.21
C HIS A 173 -3.27 -30.93 -27.46
N GLU A 174 -2.44 -31.47 -26.57
CA GLU A 174 -1.99 -32.86 -26.64
C GLU A 174 -3.11 -33.88 -26.41
N LEU A 175 -4.16 -33.54 -25.65
CA LEU A 175 -5.33 -34.39 -25.47
C LEU A 175 -6.38 -34.25 -26.58
N ARG A 176 -6.58 -33.05 -27.16
CA ARG A 176 -7.51 -32.85 -28.28
C ARG A 176 -7.09 -33.62 -29.52
N THR A 177 -5.80 -33.63 -29.82
CA THR A 177 -5.27 -34.26 -31.04
C THR A 177 -5.64 -35.76 -31.15
N PRO A 178 -5.36 -36.62 -30.15
CA PRO A 178 -5.75 -38.02 -30.20
C PRO A 178 -7.27 -38.21 -30.15
N LEU A 179 -8.01 -37.38 -29.41
CA LEU A 179 -9.48 -37.44 -29.38
C LEU A 179 -10.08 -37.12 -30.75
N ALA A 180 -9.60 -36.09 -31.44
CA ALA A 180 -10.02 -35.74 -32.80
C ALA A 180 -9.77 -36.89 -33.79
N SER A 181 -8.65 -37.59 -33.65
CA SER A 181 -8.34 -38.78 -34.45
C SER A 181 -9.34 -39.93 -34.19
N ILE A 182 -9.63 -40.24 -32.91
CA ILE A 182 -10.62 -41.26 -32.53
C ILE A 182 -12.02 -40.89 -33.05
N LEU A 183 -12.41 -39.62 -32.91
CA LEU A 183 -13.70 -39.13 -33.37
C LEU A 183 -13.83 -39.21 -34.89
N THR A 184 -12.81 -38.77 -35.62
CA THR A 184 -12.80 -38.79 -37.09
C THR A 184 -12.85 -40.24 -37.59
N GLY A 185 -11.94 -41.11 -37.15
CA GLY A 185 -11.91 -42.51 -37.58
C GLY A 185 -13.17 -43.29 -37.18
N GLY A 186 -13.70 -43.03 -35.98
CA GLY A 186 -14.94 -43.65 -35.50
C GLY A 186 -16.16 -43.18 -36.29
N THR A 187 -16.29 -41.89 -36.57
CA THR A 187 -17.40 -41.36 -37.38
C THR A 187 -17.33 -41.85 -38.82
N GLU A 188 -16.14 -41.87 -39.45
CA GLU A 188 -15.93 -42.46 -40.78
C GLU A 188 -16.31 -43.94 -40.83
N LEU A 189 -16.01 -44.72 -39.78
CA LEU A 189 -16.42 -46.12 -39.68
C LEU A 189 -17.95 -46.27 -39.61
N LEU A 190 -18.64 -45.39 -38.89
CA LEU A 190 -20.10 -45.42 -38.75
C LEU A 190 -20.85 -45.05 -40.02
N GLU A 191 -20.24 -44.24 -40.88
CA GLU A 191 -20.77 -43.88 -42.21
C GLU A 191 -20.69 -45.03 -43.22
N ARG A 192 -19.92 -46.10 -42.95
CA ARG A 192 -19.82 -47.24 -43.86
C ARG A 192 -21.12 -48.06 -43.90
N PRO A 193 -21.70 -48.33 -45.08
CA PRO A 193 -23.02 -48.95 -45.23
C PRO A 193 -23.10 -50.45 -44.86
N HIS A 194 -21.96 -51.14 -44.71
CA HIS A 194 -21.91 -52.60 -44.46
C HIS A 194 -21.19 -52.98 -43.16
N LEU A 195 -21.15 -52.08 -42.17
CA LEU A 195 -20.58 -52.40 -40.86
C LEU A 195 -21.47 -53.41 -40.12
N ALA A 196 -20.89 -54.53 -39.66
CA ALA A 196 -21.64 -55.53 -38.89
C ALA A 196 -22.23 -54.92 -37.61
N LEU A 197 -23.48 -55.26 -37.27
CA LEU A 197 -24.21 -54.65 -36.14
C LEU A 197 -23.44 -54.67 -34.79
N PRO A 198 -22.74 -55.75 -34.40
CA PRO A 198 -21.94 -55.74 -33.17
C PRO A 198 -20.81 -54.71 -33.21
N VAL A 199 -20.11 -54.61 -34.34
CA VAL A 199 -19.00 -53.65 -34.54
C VAL A 199 -19.52 -52.21 -34.58
N ARG A 200 -20.70 -51.97 -35.18
CA ARG A 200 -21.35 -50.66 -35.16
C ARG A 200 -21.63 -50.20 -33.73
N ALA A 201 -22.22 -51.06 -32.91
CA ALA A 201 -22.51 -50.73 -31.51
C ALA A 201 -21.22 -50.43 -30.72
N GLU A 202 -20.15 -51.18 -30.94
CA GLU A 202 -18.84 -50.93 -30.33
C GLU A 202 -18.23 -49.57 -30.77
N VAL A 203 -18.30 -49.25 -32.06
CA VAL A 203 -17.79 -47.96 -32.58
C VAL A 203 -18.64 -46.79 -32.08
N GLU A 204 -19.97 -46.94 -32.00
CA GLU A 204 -20.86 -45.93 -31.40
C GLU A 204 -20.51 -45.67 -29.94
N ALA A 205 -20.22 -46.74 -29.17
CA ALA A 205 -19.75 -46.62 -27.79
C ALA A 205 -18.41 -45.87 -27.71
N ILE A 206 -17.43 -46.22 -28.55
CA ILE A 206 -16.12 -45.53 -28.58
C ILE A 206 -16.27 -44.05 -28.94
N VAL A 207 -17.05 -43.72 -29.98
CA VAL A 207 -17.27 -42.33 -30.42
C VAL A 207 -17.98 -41.54 -29.32
N SER A 208 -19.00 -42.12 -28.67
CA SER A 208 -19.70 -41.44 -27.57
C SER A 208 -18.79 -41.17 -26.37
N GLU A 209 -17.92 -42.12 -26.00
CA GLU A 209 -16.96 -41.93 -24.90
C GLU A 209 -15.86 -40.92 -25.28
N ALA A 210 -15.40 -40.92 -26.53
CA ALA A 210 -14.44 -39.92 -27.01
C ALA A 210 -15.03 -38.49 -26.97
N ARG A 211 -16.30 -38.30 -27.37
CA ARG A 211 -17.01 -37.01 -27.22
C ARG A 211 -17.18 -36.61 -25.76
N ARG A 212 -17.40 -37.60 -24.89
CA ARG A 212 -17.50 -37.37 -23.44
C ARG A 212 -16.15 -36.93 -22.85
N LEU A 213 -15.06 -37.57 -23.24
CA LEU A 213 -13.71 -37.18 -22.84
C LEU A 213 -13.32 -35.80 -23.37
N GLU A 214 -13.66 -35.47 -24.62
CA GLU A 214 -13.40 -34.15 -25.20
C GLU A 214 -14.09 -33.03 -24.38
N ARG A 215 -15.37 -33.23 -24.03
CA ARG A 215 -16.09 -32.30 -23.15
C ARG A 215 -15.46 -32.19 -21.78
N LEU A 216 -15.11 -33.32 -21.14
CA LEU A 216 -14.44 -33.33 -19.84
C LEU A 216 -13.12 -32.55 -19.85
N VAL A 217 -12.30 -32.76 -20.88
CA VAL A 217 -11.03 -32.06 -21.05
C VAL A 217 -11.30 -30.56 -21.24
N SER A 218 -12.23 -30.19 -22.11
CA SER A 218 -12.59 -28.77 -22.31
C SER A 218 -13.07 -28.11 -21.02
N ASP A 219 -14.01 -28.74 -20.31
CA ASP A 219 -14.57 -28.23 -19.06
C ASP A 219 -13.49 -28.02 -17.99
N LEU A 220 -12.55 -28.96 -17.85
CA LEU A 220 -11.46 -28.85 -16.89
C LEU A 220 -10.54 -27.66 -17.19
N LEU A 221 -10.32 -27.35 -18.47
CA LEU A 221 -9.46 -26.25 -18.88
C LEU A 221 -10.14 -24.91 -18.74
N ASP A 222 -11.42 -24.83 -19.12
CA ASP A 222 -12.22 -23.64 -18.88
C ASP A 222 -12.26 -23.34 -17.38
N MET A 223 -12.50 -24.37 -16.54
CA MET A 223 -12.44 -24.22 -15.09
C MET A 223 -11.06 -23.75 -14.61
N ALA A 224 -9.98 -24.35 -15.12
CA ALA A 224 -8.64 -23.97 -14.70
C ALA A 224 -8.26 -22.54 -15.12
N ARG A 225 -8.76 -22.06 -16.28
CA ARG A 225 -8.62 -20.66 -16.72
C ARG A 225 -9.45 -19.70 -15.87
N ILE A 226 -10.68 -20.10 -15.50
CA ILE A 226 -11.55 -19.35 -14.60
C ILE A 226 -10.89 -19.19 -13.22
N GLU A 227 -10.38 -20.27 -12.62
CA GLU A 227 -9.70 -20.21 -11.31
C GLU A 227 -8.46 -19.32 -11.33
N ALA A 228 -7.71 -19.36 -12.43
CA ALA A 228 -6.52 -18.53 -12.64
C ALA A 228 -6.85 -17.06 -12.98
N HIS A 229 -8.13 -16.67 -13.04
CA HIS A 229 -8.56 -15.35 -13.53
C HIS A 229 -7.95 -15.00 -14.91
N ALA A 230 -7.72 -16.02 -15.73
CA ALA A 230 -7.01 -15.94 -17.00
C ALA A 230 -7.97 -16.00 -18.21
N VAL A 231 -9.27 -15.81 -17.97
CA VAL A 231 -10.27 -15.73 -19.05
C VAL A 231 -10.16 -14.35 -19.70
N THR A 232 -9.63 -14.32 -20.91
CA THR A 232 -9.65 -13.15 -21.79
C THR A 232 -10.94 -13.17 -22.60
N LEU A 233 -11.69 -12.06 -22.61
CA LEU A 233 -12.93 -11.91 -23.37
C LEU A 233 -12.69 -10.96 -24.54
N ASP A 234 -13.14 -11.36 -25.74
CA ASP A 234 -13.26 -10.46 -26.89
C ASP A 234 -14.68 -9.88 -26.90
N ALA A 235 -14.92 -8.88 -26.04
CA ALA A 235 -16.25 -8.31 -25.86
C ALA A 235 -16.64 -7.43 -27.04
N VAL A 236 -17.68 -7.85 -27.75
CA VAL A 236 -18.29 -7.14 -28.88
C VAL A 236 -19.77 -6.89 -28.62
N GLU A 237 -20.37 -5.99 -29.39
CA GLU A 237 -21.81 -5.76 -29.36
C GLU A 237 -22.53 -6.96 -30.01
N ILE A 238 -23.41 -7.59 -29.26
CA ILE A 238 -24.12 -8.81 -29.67
C ILE A 238 -25.63 -8.62 -29.50
N ASP A 239 -26.39 -8.89 -30.55
CA ASP A 239 -27.84 -9.07 -30.45
C ASP A 239 -28.15 -10.39 -29.72
N LEU A 240 -28.87 -10.30 -28.61
CA LEU A 240 -29.22 -11.46 -27.81
C LEU A 240 -30.17 -12.42 -28.52
N GLY A 241 -31.05 -11.93 -29.41
CA GLY A 241 -31.93 -12.76 -30.21
C GLY A 241 -31.15 -13.71 -31.11
N ASP A 242 -30.12 -13.19 -31.77
CA ASP A 242 -29.21 -13.99 -32.62
C ASP A 242 -28.43 -15.02 -31.81
N ALA A 243 -27.85 -14.62 -30.67
CA ALA A 243 -27.08 -15.53 -29.81
C ALA A 243 -27.96 -16.65 -29.24
N ILE A 244 -29.16 -16.32 -28.75
CA ILE A 244 -30.13 -17.30 -28.23
C ILE A 244 -30.64 -18.20 -29.36
N GLY A 245 -30.92 -17.64 -30.54
CA GLY A 245 -31.35 -18.38 -31.72
C GLY A 245 -30.30 -19.41 -32.19
N ALA A 246 -29.02 -19.02 -32.19
CA ALA A 246 -27.92 -19.92 -32.52
C ALA A 246 -27.80 -21.09 -31.53
N ALA A 247 -27.91 -20.82 -30.22
CA ALA A 247 -27.88 -21.86 -29.18
C ALA A 247 -29.10 -22.80 -29.25
N ALA A 248 -30.30 -22.24 -29.47
CA ALA A 248 -31.52 -23.01 -29.69
C ALA A 248 -31.42 -23.92 -30.94
N GLY A 249 -30.82 -23.40 -32.03
CA GLY A 249 -30.55 -24.17 -33.24
C GLY A 249 -29.63 -25.36 -32.99
N ARG A 250 -28.54 -25.17 -32.22
CA ARG A 250 -27.65 -26.26 -31.81
C ARG A 250 -28.36 -27.30 -30.94
N LEU A 251 -29.18 -26.90 -29.98
CA LEU A 251 -29.95 -27.84 -29.16
C LEU A 251 -30.92 -28.66 -30.02
N ARG A 252 -31.60 -28.05 -30.99
CA ARG A 252 -32.55 -28.74 -31.88
C ARG A 252 -31.90 -29.84 -32.71
N LEU A 253 -30.61 -29.74 -33.05
CA LEU A 253 -29.88 -30.80 -33.74
C LEU A 253 -29.70 -32.04 -32.87
N VAL A 254 -29.55 -31.87 -31.55
CA VAL A 254 -29.30 -32.97 -30.60
C VAL A 254 -30.61 -33.50 -30.00
N SER A 255 -31.59 -32.62 -29.79
CA SER A 255 -32.91 -32.90 -29.20
C SER A 255 -34.03 -32.30 -30.06
N PRO A 256 -34.37 -32.90 -31.23
CA PRO A 256 -35.36 -32.35 -32.17
C PRO A 256 -36.77 -32.19 -31.61
N GLY A 257 -37.13 -32.99 -30.60
CA GLY A 257 -38.43 -32.97 -29.94
C GLY A 257 -38.58 -31.94 -28.82
N ARG A 258 -37.56 -31.10 -28.59
CA ARG A 258 -37.55 -30.08 -27.54
C ARG A 258 -37.79 -28.68 -28.13
N PRO A 259 -39.00 -28.10 -28.00
CA PRO A 259 -39.22 -26.73 -28.45
C PRO A 259 -38.49 -25.73 -27.54
N VAL A 260 -37.82 -24.76 -28.14
CA VAL A 260 -37.21 -23.61 -27.44
C VAL A 260 -37.99 -22.36 -27.82
N GLU A 261 -38.61 -21.73 -26.84
CA GLU A 261 -39.37 -20.50 -26.99
C GLU A 261 -38.49 -19.30 -26.66
N ILE A 262 -38.30 -18.40 -27.62
CA ILE A 262 -37.45 -17.22 -27.46
C ILE A 262 -38.34 -16.01 -27.22
N SER A 263 -38.11 -15.31 -26.11
CA SER A 263 -38.85 -14.10 -25.72
C SER A 263 -37.88 -12.95 -25.50
N VAL A 264 -37.64 -12.17 -26.55
CA VAL A 264 -36.78 -10.97 -26.56
C VAL A 264 -37.66 -9.79 -26.99
N PRO A 265 -37.47 -8.57 -26.45
CA PRO A 265 -38.21 -7.39 -26.88
C PRO A 265 -38.09 -7.18 -28.40
N PRO A 266 -39.16 -6.71 -29.07
CA PRO A 266 -39.19 -6.55 -30.52
C PRO A 266 -38.17 -5.53 -31.05
N ASP A 267 -37.73 -4.59 -30.20
CA ASP A 267 -36.71 -3.60 -30.54
C ASP A 267 -35.27 -4.16 -30.45
N GLY A 268 -35.12 -5.44 -30.13
CA GLY A 268 -33.82 -6.08 -29.89
C GLY A 268 -33.27 -5.78 -28.49
N LEU A 269 -32.27 -6.55 -28.08
CA LEU A 269 -31.49 -6.31 -26.86
C LEU A 269 -30.03 -6.62 -27.14
N GLU A 270 -29.19 -5.59 -27.09
CA GLU A 270 -27.75 -5.73 -27.32
C GLU A 270 -26.98 -5.79 -26.01
N VAL A 271 -25.97 -6.65 -25.97
CA VAL A 271 -25.05 -6.81 -24.84
C VAL A 271 -23.60 -6.71 -25.29
N LEU A 272 -22.73 -6.25 -24.39
CA LEU A 272 -21.28 -6.36 -24.55
C LEU A 272 -20.82 -7.72 -24.03
N ALA A 273 -20.53 -8.64 -24.94
CA ALA A 273 -20.09 -9.98 -24.59
C ALA A 273 -19.17 -10.61 -25.64
N ASP A 274 -18.46 -11.66 -25.24
CA ASP A 274 -17.72 -12.53 -26.15
C ASP A 274 -18.69 -13.57 -26.74
N TRP A 275 -18.76 -13.64 -28.08
CA TRP A 275 -19.72 -14.47 -28.80
C TRP A 275 -19.59 -15.97 -28.47
N ASP A 276 -18.37 -16.48 -28.45
CA ASP A 276 -18.11 -17.89 -28.20
C ASP A 276 -18.41 -18.24 -26.74
N ARG A 277 -18.05 -17.36 -25.80
CA ARG A 277 -18.32 -17.56 -24.36
C ARG A 277 -19.80 -17.42 -24.02
N LEU A 278 -20.52 -16.51 -24.66
CA LEU A 278 -21.97 -16.42 -24.54
C LEU A 278 -22.64 -17.67 -25.07
N GLY A 279 -22.21 -18.16 -26.24
CA GLY A 279 -22.66 -19.44 -26.79
C GLY A 279 -22.46 -20.60 -25.80
N GLN A 280 -21.29 -20.66 -25.16
CA GLN A 280 -20.98 -21.66 -24.14
C GLN A 280 -21.87 -21.57 -22.89
N ILE A 281 -22.16 -20.36 -22.41
CA ILE A 281 -23.09 -20.15 -21.29
C ILE A 281 -24.48 -20.68 -21.65
N LEU A 282 -25.00 -20.28 -22.82
CA LEU A 282 -26.33 -20.67 -23.29
C LEU A 282 -26.42 -22.19 -23.52
N ASP A 283 -25.42 -22.78 -24.16
CA ASP A 283 -25.38 -24.22 -24.43
C ASP A 283 -25.39 -25.03 -23.12
N ASN A 284 -24.63 -24.60 -22.11
CA ASN A 284 -24.61 -25.25 -20.79
C ASN A 284 -25.97 -25.17 -20.09
N LEU A 285 -26.62 -24.00 -20.09
CA LEU A 285 -27.93 -23.82 -19.47
C LEU A 285 -29.04 -24.57 -20.21
N LEU A 286 -29.02 -24.56 -21.55
CA LEU A 286 -30.00 -25.26 -22.39
C LEU A 286 -29.86 -26.78 -22.29
N GLN A 287 -28.63 -27.31 -22.29
CA GLN A 287 -28.39 -28.74 -22.08
C GLN A 287 -28.79 -29.19 -20.67
N ASN A 288 -28.60 -28.32 -19.67
CA ASN A 288 -29.07 -28.57 -18.31
C ASN A 288 -30.61 -28.64 -18.25
N ALA A 289 -31.28 -27.69 -18.90
CA ALA A 289 -32.74 -27.67 -19.02
C ALA A 289 -33.30 -28.90 -19.76
N ASP A 290 -32.71 -29.29 -20.90
CA ASP A 290 -33.15 -30.45 -21.68
C ASP A 290 -32.99 -31.78 -20.93
N ARG A 291 -31.93 -31.90 -20.12
CA ARG A 291 -31.64 -33.07 -19.29
C ARG A 291 -32.65 -33.27 -18.17
N HIS A 292 -33.05 -32.20 -17.49
CA HIS A 292 -33.87 -32.29 -16.28
C HIS A 292 -35.37 -32.07 -16.52
N ALA A 293 -35.76 -31.46 -17.64
CA ALA A 293 -37.15 -31.24 -17.97
C ALA A 293 -37.80 -32.50 -18.58
N PRO A 294 -39.06 -32.83 -18.23
CA PRO A 294 -39.81 -33.93 -18.83
C PRO A 294 -39.83 -33.84 -20.36
N ALA A 295 -39.78 -34.98 -21.05
CA ALA A 295 -39.71 -35.03 -22.51
C ALA A 295 -40.88 -34.25 -23.17
N GLY A 296 -40.56 -33.46 -24.20
CA GLY A 296 -41.53 -32.69 -24.98
C GLY A 296 -42.02 -31.39 -24.32
N THR A 297 -41.61 -31.08 -23.09
CA THR A 297 -41.91 -29.76 -22.48
C THR A 297 -41.01 -28.66 -23.05
N PRO A 298 -41.54 -27.43 -23.29
CA PRO A 298 -40.75 -26.34 -23.85
C PRO A 298 -39.72 -25.80 -22.86
N ILE A 299 -38.62 -25.30 -23.39
CA ILE A 299 -37.64 -24.48 -22.67
C ILE A 299 -37.83 -23.04 -23.12
N THR A 300 -38.05 -22.12 -22.20
CA THR A 300 -38.22 -20.70 -22.51
C THR A 300 -36.94 -19.94 -22.21
N VAL A 301 -36.42 -19.21 -23.19
CA VAL A 301 -35.31 -18.27 -22.99
C VAL A 301 -35.83 -16.84 -23.16
N ALA A 302 -35.80 -16.07 -22.07
CA ALA A 302 -36.30 -14.70 -22.05
C ALA A 302 -35.17 -13.71 -21.75
N ALA A 303 -35.09 -12.61 -22.51
CA ALA A 303 -34.19 -11.50 -22.24
C ALA A 303 -34.99 -10.24 -21.91
N THR A 304 -34.60 -9.52 -20.86
CA THR A 304 -35.30 -8.29 -20.42
C THR A 304 -34.30 -7.24 -19.96
N PRO A 305 -34.56 -5.93 -20.18
CA PRO A 305 -33.76 -4.87 -19.57
C PRO A 305 -33.70 -5.03 -18.04
N GLY A 306 -32.50 -4.96 -17.49
CA GLY A 306 -32.22 -5.00 -16.05
C GLY A 306 -31.95 -3.61 -15.47
N LYS A 307 -31.49 -3.58 -14.22
CA LYS A 307 -31.04 -2.35 -13.56
C LYS A 307 -29.56 -2.09 -13.88
N ARG A 308 -29.13 -0.82 -13.77
CA ARG A 308 -27.71 -0.41 -13.89
C ARG A 308 -27.05 -0.79 -15.22
N SER A 309 -27.74 -0.58 -16.34
CA SER A 309 -27.22 -0.91 -17.68
C SER A 309 -26.82 -2.38 -17.83
N MET A 310 -27.62 -3.28 -17.25
CA MET A 310 -27.46 -4.73 -17.42
C MET A 310 -28.69 -5.27 -18.14
N VAL A 311 -28.53 -6.33 -18.91
CA VAL A 311 -29.63 -7.15 -19.44
C VAL A 311 -29.73 -8.43 -18.60
N VAL A 312 -30.95 -8.85 -18.28
CA VAL A 312 -31.21 -10.11 -17.57
C VAL A 312 -31.70 -11.15 -18.56
N ILE A 313 -31.00 -12.29 -18.63
CA ILE A 313 -31.36 -13.44 -19.44
C ILE A 313 -31.84 -14.55 -18.49
N ARG A 314 -32.97 -15.18 -18.82
CA ARG A 314 -33.58 -16.26 -18.05
C ARG A 314 -33.74 -17.49 -18.93
N VAL A 315 -33.32 -18.64 -18.42
CA VAL A 315 -33.58 -19.96 -19.01
C VAL A 315 -34.52 -20.70 -18.07
N VAL A 316 -35.72 -21.01 -18.56
CA VAL A 316 -36.82 -21.60 -17.79
C VAL A 316 -37.16 -22.97 -18.36
N ASP A 317 -37.22 -23.96 -17.49
CA ASP A 317 -37.62 -25.32 -17.83
C ASP A 317 -38.70 -25.85 -16.88
N ARG A 318 -39.36 -26.94 -17.25
CA ARG A 318 -40.42 -27.60 -16.45
C ARG A 318 -39.93 -28.81 -15.66
N GLY A 319 -38.65 -28.84 -15.31
CA GLY A 319 -38.03 -29.87 -14.49
C GLY A 319 -38.48 -29.83 -13.02
N PRO A 320 -37.88 -30.67 -12.16
CA PRO A 320 -38.22 -30.76 -10.75
C PRO A 320 -37.83 -29.51 -9.92
N GLY A 321 -37.16 -28.54 -10.54
CA GLY A 321 -36.63 -27.36 -9.86
C GLY A 321 -35.37 -27.65 -9.05
N VAL A 322 -34.83 -26.59 -8.43
CA VAL A 322 -33.63 -26.68 -7.56
C VAL A 322 -34.04 -26.33 -6.12
N PRO A 323 -33.82 -27.24 -5.15
CA PRO A 323 -34.08 -26.99 -3.73
C PRO A 323 -33.36 -25.72 -3.25
N VAL A 324 -34.01 -24.92 -2.41
CA VAL A 324 -33.49 -23.61 -1.96
C VAL A 324 -32.12 -23.76 -1.31
N GLU A 325 -31.90 -24.83 -0.56
CA GLU A 325 -30.65 -25.14 0.15
C GLU A 325 -29.48 -25.45 -0.79
N GLN A 326 -29.77 -25.75 -2.06
CA GLN A 326 -28.78 -26.12 -3.07
C GLN A 326 -28.51 -25.01 -4.08
N ARG A 327 -29.33 -23.95 -4.13
CA ARG A 327 -29.25 -22.92 -5.17
C ARG A 327 -27.92 -22.18 -5.22
N GLU A 328 -27.25 -21.99 -4.09
CA GLU A 328 -25.91 -21.38 -4.07
C GLU A 328 -24.83 -22.40 -4.43
N ARG A 329 -24.94 -23.63 -3.92
CA ARG A 329 -23.92 -24.68 -4.06
C ARG A 329 -23.92 -25.36 -5.43
N ILE A 330 -25.03 -25.30 -6.17
CA ILE A 330 -25.15 -25.93 -7.49
C ILE A 330 -24.21 -25.31 -8.54
N PHE A 331 -23.69 -24.10 -8.27
CA PHE A 331 -22.64 -23.46 -9.08
C PHE A 331 -21.22 -23.80 -8.61
N GLU A 332 -21.03 -24.64 -7.59
CA GLU A 332 -19.73 -25.15 -7.17
C GLU A 332 -19.28 -26.33 -8.05
N ARG A 333 -17.96 -26.53 -8.16
CA ARG A 333 -17.37 -27.62 -8.95
C ARG A 333 -17.78 -29.00 -8.44
N PHE A 334 -18.06 -29.90 -9.37
CA PHE A 334 -18.39 -31.31 -9.12
C PHE A 334 -19.65 -31.51 -8.27
N VAL A 335 -20.44 -30.45 -8.04
CA VAL A 335 -21.74 -30.57 -7.39
C VAL A 335 -22.75 -31.09 -8.40
N ARG A 336 -23.45 -32.14 -8.01
CA ARG A 336 -24.55 -32.77 -8.75
C ARG A 336 -25.84 -32.57 -7.98
N GLY A 337 -26.94 -32.38 -8.71
CA GLY A 337 -28.26 -32.25 -8.09
C GLY A 337 -28.72 -33.58 -7.49
N VAL A 338 -29.56 -33.55 -6.46
CA VAL A 338 -30.11 -34.77 -5.83
C VAL A 338 -30.87 -35.65 -6.84
N THR A 339 -31.40 -35.04 -7.90
CA THR A 339 -32.14 -35.70 -8.98
C THR A 339 -31.25 -36.38 -10.02
N ASP A 340 -29.93 -36.14 -10.07
CA ASP A 340 -29.02 -36.86 -10.97
C ASP A 340 -28.97 -38.36 -10.63
N GLY A 341 -29.12 -38.73 -9.35
CA GLY A 341 -29.15 -40.12 -8.92
C GLY A 341 -30.46 -40.86 -9.23
N GLN A 342 -31.58 -40.14 -9.45
CA GLN A 342 -32.90 -40.73 -9.74
C GLN A 342 -33.24 -40.67 -11.24
N ALA A 343 -32.81 -39.62 -11.95
CA ALA A 343 -33.00 -39.50 -13.39
C ALA A 343 -32.22 -40.58 -14.17
N ASP A 344 -31.08 -41.04 -13.65
CA ASP A 344 -30.30 -42.12 -14.28
C ASP A 344 -31.05 -43.47 -14.27
N GLU A 345 -31.95 -43.72 -13.32
CA GLU A 345 -32.76 -44.95 -13.24
C GLU A 345 -34.02 -44.88 -14.11
N GLU A 346 -34.66 -43.71 -14.22
CA GLU A 346 -35.95 -43.54 -14.91
C GLU A 346 -35.81 -43.24 -16.42
N SER A 347 -34.66 -42.68 -16.85
CA SER A 347 -34.45 -42.27 -18.25
C SER A 347 -34.01 -43.40 -19.19
N GLY A 348 -33.55 -44.54 -18.67
CA GLY A 348 -33.04 -45.67 -19.46
C GLY A 348 -31.88 -45.33 -20.41
N ARG A 349 -31.18 -44.20 -20.21
CA ARG A 349 -30.08 -43.69 -21.05
C ARG A 349 -28.75 -43.71 -20.29
N PRO A 350 -28.09 -44.87 -20.17
CA PRO A 350 -26.80 -44.96 -19.50
C PRO A 350 -25.76 -44.19 -20.33
N GLY A 351 -25.15 -43.16 -19.72
CA GLY A 351 -23.99 -42.46 -20.31
C GLY A 351 -24.11 -40.94 -20.47
N GLN A 352 -25.26 -40.32 -20.15
CA GLN A 352 -25.42 -38.87 -20.24
C GLN A 352 -25.10 -38.10 -18.96
N SER A 353 -24.64 -38.71 -17.87
CA SER A 353 -24.35 -38.02 -16.61
C SER A 353 -23.35 -36.85 -16.78
N GLY A 354 -23.74 -35.66 -16.31
CA GLY A 354 -22.98 -34.42 -16.47
C GLY A 354 -21.70 -34.42 -15.63
N THR A 355 -20.70 -33.65 -16.07
CA THR A 355 -19.39 -33.54 -15.41
C THR A 355 -19.47 -32.85 -14.04
N GLY A 356 -20.57 -32.15 -13.75
CA GLY A 356 -20.71 -31.27 -12.58
C GLY A 356 -19.88 -29.98 -12.69
N LEU A 357 -19.35 -29.68 -13.89
CA LEU A 357 -18.56 -28.46 -14.15
C LEU A 357 -19.35 -27.40 -14.91
N GLY A 358 -20.39 -27.78 -15.67
CA GLY A 358 -21.12 -26.86 -16.55
C GLY A 358 -21.66 -25.60 -15.85
N LEU A 359 -22.33 -25.73 -14.71
CA LEU A 359 -22.86 -24.58 -13.97
C LEU A 359 -21.75 -23.74 -13.30
N ALA A 360 -20.65 -24.36 -12.87
CA ALA A 360 -19.48 -23.64 -12.38
C ALA A 360 -18.81 -22.82 -13.48
N ILE A 361 -18.73 -23.36 -14.70
CA ILE A 361 -18.24 -22.66 -15.90
C ILE A 361 -19.17 -21.49 -16.25
N VAL A 362 -20.50 -21.71 -16.24
CA VAL A 362 -21.48 -20.63 -16.44
C VAL A 362 -21.22 -19.49 -15.47
N ARG A 363 -21.05 -19.79 -14.17
CA ARG A 363 -20.75 -18.77 -13.16
C ARG A 363 -19.46 -18.02 -13.47
N GLY A 364 -18.36 -18.73 -13.73
CA GLY A 364 -17.07 -18.10 -14.01
C GLY A 364 -17.06 -17.26 -15.28
N LEU A 365 -17.73 -17.70 -16.34
CA LEU A 365 -17.85 -16.94 -17.59
C LEU A 365 -18.75 -15.71 -17.41
N VAL A 366 -19.87 -15.83 -16.71
CA VAL A 366 -20.75 -14.69 -16.41
C VAL A 366 -20.03 -13.66 -15.53
N GLU A 367 -19.30 -14.09 -14.50
CA GLU A 367 -18.51 -13.21 -13.64
C GLU A 367 -17.37 -12.53 -14.43
N ALA A 368 -16.72 -13.24 -15.36
CA ALA A 368 -15.72 -12.65 -16.26
C ALA A 368 -16.32 -11.53 -17.14
N HIS A 369 -17.60 -11.62 -17.51
CA HIS A 369 -18.35 -10.57 -18.21
C HIS A 369 -18.87 -9.45 -17.29
N ALA A 370 -18.40 -9.37 -16.04
CA ALA A 370 -18.91 -8.46 -15.01
C ALA A 370 -20.42 -8.66 -14.69
N GLY A 371 -20.93 -9.87 -14.95
CA GLY A 371 -22.28 -10.28 -14.65
C GLY A 371 -22.44 -11.04 -13.33
N ARG A 372 -23.64 -11.55 -13.09
CA ARG A 372 -23.96 -12.48 -12.01
C ARG A 372 -24.90 -13.56 -12.54
N VAL A 373 -24.82 -14.79 -12.00
CA VAL A 373 -25.78 -15.88 -12.23
C VAL A 373 -26.47 -16.26 -10.92
N TRP A 374 -27.75 -16.62 -10.97
CA TRP A 374 -28.55 -17.07 -9.83
C TRP A 374 -29.74 -17.94 -10.28
N ILE A 375 -30.48 -18.49 -9.31
CA ILE A 375 -31.72 -19.22 -9.55
C ILE A 375 -32.87 -18.42 -8.93
N GLU A 376 -33.90 -18.16 -9.73
CA GLU A 376 -35.14 -17.51 -9.29
C GLU A 376 -36.19 -18.57 -8.90
N ASP A 377 -37.19 -18.15 -8.11
CA ASP A 377 -38.33 -19.01 -7.83
C ASP A 377 -39.15 -19.24 -9.10
N PRO A 378 -39.57 -20.50 -9.37
CA PRO A 378 -40.43 -20.79 -10.51
C PRO A 378 -41.81 -20.17 -10.32
N GLU A 379 -42.37 -19.60 -11.40
CA GLU A 379 -43.76 -19.14 -11.42
C GLU A 379 -44.70 -20.35 -11.36
N GLY A 380 -45.32 -20.57 -10.20
CA GLY A 380 -46.24 -21.69 -9.96
C GLY A 380 -45.64 -22.88 -9.20
N GLY A 381 -44.37 -22.81 -8.77
CA GLY A 381 -43.76 -23.82 -7.89
C GLY A 381 -43.14 -25.04 -8.60
N GLU A 382 -43.28 -25.15 -9.92
CA GLU A 382 -42.71 -26.22 -10.74
C GLU A 382 -41.72 -25.65 -11.77
N GLY A 383 -40.61 -26.36 -12.04
CA GLY A 383 -39.58 -25.92 -12.97
C GLY A 383 -38.34 -25.31 -12.32
N ALA A 384 -37.28 -25.14 -13.11
CA ALA A 384 -36.11 -24.36 -12.74
C ALA A 384 -36.02 -23.08 -13.58
N ARG A 385 -35.62 -21.97 -12.95
CA ARG A 385 -35.41 -20.68 -13.60
C ARG A 385 -34.00 -20.20 -13.29
N PHE A 386 -33.08 -20.47 -14.22
CA PHE A 386 -31.72 -19.95 -14.17
C PHE A 386 -31.69 -18.55 -14.77
N ALA A 387 -31.08 -17.60 -14.08
CA ALA A 387 -30.99 -16.23 -14.53
C ALA A 387 -29.54 -15.74 -14.48
N PHE A 388 -29.12 -14.97 -15.47
CA PHE A 388 -27.83 -14.30 -15.46
C PHE A 388 -27.92 -12.90 -16.06
N THR A 389 -26.92 -12.06 -15.77
CA THR A 389 -26.82 -10.72 -16.32
C THR A 389 -25.59 -10.53 -17.20
N LEU A 390 -25.73 -9.70 -18.23
CA LEU A 390 -24.62 -9.16 -19.02
C LEU A 390 -24.72 -7.63 -19.13
N PRO A 391 -23.60 -6.91 -19.31
CA PRO A 391 -23.62 -5.47 -19.57
C PRO A 391 -24.40 -5.16 -20.84
N ALA A 392 -25.34 -4.21 -20.78
CA ALA A 392 -26.04 -3.70 -21.95
C ALA A 392 -25.11 -2.78 -22.74
N VAL A 393 -25.29 -2.72 -24.07
CA VAL A 393 -24.70 -1.65 -24.87
C VAL A 393 -25.37 -0.35 -24.46
N VAL A 394 -24.59 0.62 -23.98
CA VAL A 394 -25.12 1.95 -23.65
C VAL A 394 -25.21 2.72 -24.96
N SER A 395 -26.42 2.91 -25.48
CA SER A 395 -26.66 3.85 -26.57
C SER A 395 -26.41 5.27 -26.03
N ASP A 396 -25.41 5.97 -26.57
CA ASP A 396 -25.14 7.40 -26.31
C ASP A 396 -26.24 8.33 -26.85
#